data_AF-A0A1I7TB46-F1
#
_entry.id   AF-A0A1I7TB46-F1
#
_cell.length_a   1.000
_cell.length_b   1.000
_cell.length_c   1.000
_cell.angle_alpha   90.00
_cell.angle_beta   90.00
_cell.angle_gamma   90.00
#
_symmetry.space_group_name_H-M   'P 1'
#
loop_
_entity.id
_entity.type
_entity.pdbx_description
1 polymer ?
#
loop_
_entity_poly.entity_id
_entity_poly.type
_entity_poly.pdbx_seq_one_letter_code
_entity_poly.pdbx_strand_id
1 'polypeptide(L)'
;MKVLLVLFFILSCAMATRVKREIITEKEKQETVEMANQIRGRLAVQKNVANVNKLVYSDNVKFPDRCEYHVPDNVVRLHKRILWEVVDSIYKASPYDQFFIMTHQTALNCFNPKQKFIGCKMMECQVGDKKGEIANCICGPELAFQESDIVTGKPGSKCPGTVEDGLCVGGGSSGGSSGSGSNEGGSSSSIFSIGTLLLLAVFYLIV
;
A
#
# COMPACT_ATOMS: atom_id res chain seq x y z
N MET A 1 -28.01 -42.03 -17.44
CA MET A 1 -27.08 -41.91 -16.30
C MET A 1 -25.68 -41.41 -16.69
N LYS A 2 -25.00 -41.98 -17.69
CA LYS A 2 -23.63 -41.58 -18.08
C LYS A 2 -23.51 -40.12 -18.55
N VAL A 3 -24.50 -39.61 -19.30
CA VAL A 3 -24.52 -38.22 -19.80
C VAL A 3 -24.74 -37.18 -18.69
N LEU A 4 -25.52 -37.54 -17.66
CA LEU A 4 -25.80 -36.67 -16.52
C LEU A 4 -24.57 -36.52 -15.61
N LEU A 5 -23.79 -37.58 -15.41
CA LEU A 5 -22.53 -37.53 -14.67
C LEU A 5 -21.48 -36.64 -15.37
N VAL A 6 -21.42 -36.67 -16.70
CA VAL A 6 -20.53 -35.80 -17.48
C VAL A 6 -20.94 -34.33 -17.35
N LEU A 7 -22.25 -34.02 -17.38
CA LEU A 7 -22.75 -32.66 -17.18
C LEU A 7 -22.46 -32.13 -15.76
N PHE A 8 -22.60 -32.94 -14.72
CA PHE A 8 -22.24 -32.55 -13.35
C PHE A 8 -20.73 -32.32 -13.19
N PHE A 9 -19.88 -33.12 -13.85
CA PHE A 9 -18.44 -32.93 -13.83
C PHE A 9 -18.04 -31.61 -14.52
N ILE A 10 -18.64 -31.30 -15.67
CA ILE A 10 -18.41 -30.04 -16.41
C ILE A 10 -18.89 -28.83 -15.59
N LEU A 11 -20.05 -28.93 -14.91
CA LEU A 11 -20.56 -27.87 -14.04
C LEU A 11 -19.65 -27.64 -12.82
N SER A 12 -19.07 -28.71 -12.26
CA SER A 12 -18.14 -28.61 -11.14
C SER A 12 -16.78 -28.00 -11.52
N CYS A 13 -16.32 -28.21 -12.76
CA CYS A 13 -15.12 -27.55 -13.29
C CYS A 13 -15.35 -26.09 -13.70
N ALA A 14 -16.59 -25.70 -14.02
CA ALA A 14 -16.96 -24.32 -14.36
C ALA A 14 -17.04 -23.38 -13.14
N MET A 15 -17.09 -23.93 -11.92
CA MET A 15 -16.71 -23.24 -10.67
C MET A 15 -15.18 -23.08 -10.57
N ALA A 16 -14.54 -22.92 -11.73
CA ALA A 16 -13.17 -22.50 -11.91
C ALA A 16 -12.92 -21.34 -10.95
N THR A 17 -12.03 -21.61 -10.01
CA THR A 17 -11.48 -20.72 -9.01
C THR A 17 -11.30 -19.32 -9.57
N ARG A 18 -12.27 -18.43 -9.33
CA ARG A 18 -11.99 -17.00 -9.32
C ARG A 18 -11.04 -16.79 -8.14
N VAL A 19 -9.74 -16.87 -8.40
CA VAL A 19 -8.71 -16.44 -7.45
C VAL A 19 -9.02 -14.98 -7.19
N LYS A 20 -9.66 -14.71 -6.05
CA LYS A 20 -9.98 -13.36 -5.61
C LYS A 20 -8.64 -12.64 -5.54
N ARG A 21 -8.42 -11.63 -6.40
CA ARG A 21 -7.27 -10.73 -6.23
C ARG A 21 -7.30 -10.25 -4.80
N GLU A 22 -6.19 -10.47 -4.09
CA GLU A 22 -6.07 -10.01 -2.72
C GLU A 22 -6.09 -8.48 -2.75
N ILE A 23 -6.99 -7.91 -1.95
CA ILE A 23 -7.20 -6.47 -1.87
C ILE A 23 -6.46 -6.01 -0.62
N ILE A 24 -5.66 -4.95 -0.75
CA ILE A 24 -5.03 -4.29 0.39
C ILE A 24 -6.14 -3.75 1.30
N THR A 25 -6.21 -4.26 2.51
CA THR A 25 -7.23 -3.93 3.50
C THR A 25 -7.06 -2.50 4.03
N GLU A 26 -8.14 -1.87 4.50
CA GLU A 26 -8.05 -0.52 5.10
C GLU A 26 -7.08 -0.46 6.28
N LYS A 27 -6.98 -1.54 7.06
CA LYS A 27 -5.98 -1.68 8.12
C LYS A 27 -4.56 -1.61 7.56
N GLU A 28 -4.26 -2.35 6.49
CA GLU A 28 -2.95 -2.30 5.82
C GLU A 28 -2.63 -0.93 5.23
N LYS A 29 -3.63 -0.26 4.66
CA LYS A 29 -3.49 1.12 4.17
C LYS A 29 -3.09 2.07 5.30
N GLN A 30 -3.77 1.97 6.45
CA GLN A 30 -3.48 2.80 7.63
C GLN A 30 -2.09 2.49 8.21
N GLU A 31 -1.74 1.22 8.40
CA GLU A 31 -0.41 0.79 8.86
C GLU A 31 0.69 1.32 7.95
N THR A 32 0.45 1.33 6.63
CA THR A 32 1.42 1.82 5.64
C THR A 32 1.64 3.33 5.75
N VAL A 33 0.56 4.12 5.87
CA VAL A 33 0.67 5.58 6.05
C VAL A 33 1.39 5.91 7.35
N GLU A 34 1.03 5.21 8.43
CA GLU A 34 1.62 5.45 9.74
C GLU A 34 3.12 5.14 9.72
N MET A 35 3.51 3.97 9.20
CA MET A 35 4.92 3.60 9.08
C MET A 35 5.71 4.60 8.22
N ALA A 36 5.17 4.99 7.06
CA ALA A 36 5.82 5.96 6.19
C ALA A 36 6.02 7.31 6.89
N ASN A 37 5.00 7.81 7.60
CA ASN A 37 5.10 9.07 8.34
C ASN A 37 6.06 8.98 9.53
N GLN A 38 6.08 7.87 10.26
CA GLN A 38 7.05 7.67 11.35
C GLN A 38 8.49 7.73 10.83
N ILE A 39 8.79 7.06 9.70
CA ILE A 39 10.12 7.11 9.08
C ILE A 39 10.44 8.53 8.60
N ARG A 40 9.51 9.18 7.90
CA ARG A 40 9.68 10.57 7.42
C ARG A 40 9.94 11.55 8.55
N GLY A 41 9.21 11.45 9.67
CA GLY A 41 9.41 12.30 10.85
C GLY A 41 10.79 12.10 11.47
N ARG A 42 11.23 10.84 11.64
CA ARG A 42 12.60 10.54 12.12
C ARG A 42 13.67 11.11 11.20
N LEU A 43 13.52 10.95 9.88
CA LEU A 43 14.47 11.48 8.92
C LEU A 43 14.48 13.01 8.89
N ALA A 44 13.33 13.66 9.02
CA ALA A 44 13.23 15.12 9.12
C ALA A 44 14.08 15.65 10.29
N VAL A 45 13.99 14.99 11.45
CA VAL A 45 14.80 15.32 12.62
C VAL A 45 16.29 15.04 12.38
N GLN A 46 16.64 13.84 11.92
CA GLN A 46 18.04 13.45 11.72
C GLN A 46 18.78 14.30 10.67
N LYS A 47 18.07 14.75 9.64
CA LYS A 47 18.64 15.50 8.50
C LYS A 47 18.32 16.99 8.55
N ASN A 48 17.67 17.48 9.61
CA ASN A 48 17.23 18.87 9.76
C ASN A 48 16.45 19.38 8.54
N VAL A 49 15.40 18.66 8.14
CA VAL A 49 14.53 19.04 7.01
C VAL A 49 13.25 19.69 7.54
N ALA A 50 13.02 20.93 7.16
CA ALA A 50 12.00 21.80 7.74
C ALA A 50 10.62 21.73 7.06
N ASN A 51 10.52 21.16 5.85
CA ASN A 51 9.35 21.22 4.98
C ASN A 51 8.73 19.84 4.64
N VAL A 52 8.96 18.82 5.46
CA VAL A 52 8.46 17.46 5.18
C VAL A 52 6.95 17.39 5.40
N ASN A 53 6.17 17.10 4.36
CA ASN A 53 4.73 16.91 4.48
C ASN A 53 4.37 15.55 5.09
N LYS A 54 3.32 15.52 5.90
CA LYS A 54 2.67 14.30 6.36
C LYS A 54 1.90 13.68 5.19
N LEU A 55 2.10 12.39 4.95
CA LEU A 55 1.43 11.63 3.91
C LEU A 55 0.02 11.23 4.34
N VAL A 56 -0.89 11.20 3.37
CA VAL A 56 -2.26 10.68 3.50
C VAL A 56 -2.45 9.57 2.47
N TYR A 57 -3.20 8.52 2.82
CA TYR A 57 -3.49 7.46 1.86
C TYR A 57 -4.35 8.01 0.70
N SER A 58 -4.07 7.58 -0.53
CA SER A 58 -4.93 7.85 -1.69
C SER A 58 -4.90 6.69 -2.68
N ASP A 59 -6.08 6.23 -3.09
CA ASP A 59 -6.23 5.26 -4.17
C ASP A 59 -5.95 5.87 -5.57
N ASN A 60 -5.78 7.20 -5.66
CA ASN A 60 -5.61 7.94 -6.91
C ASN A 60 -4.16 8.29 -7.25
N VAL A 61 -3.18 7.68 -6.57
CA VAL A 61 -1.77 7.86 -6.90
C VAL A 61 -1.46 7.20 -8.24
N LYS A 62 -0.66 7.88 -9.07
CA LYS A 62 -0.21 7.35 -10.36
C LYS A 62 0.92 6.34 -10.13
N PHE A 63 0.74 5.12 -10.64
CA PHE A 63 1.74 4.06 -10.59
C PHE A 63 2.53 3.99 -11.91
N PRO A 64 3.81 3.62 -11.87
CA PRO A 64 4.56 3.26 -13.08
C PRO A 64 4.02 1.96 -13.69
N ASP A 65 4.25 1.78 -14.99
CA ASP A 65 3.91 0.53 -15.69
C ASP A 65 4.80 -0.65 -15.24
N ARG A 66 6.01 -0.35 -14.79
CA ARG A 66 7.01 -1.33 -14.32
C ARG A 66 7.35 -1.10 -12.86
N CYS A 67 7.60 -2.20 -12.15
CA CYS A 67 8.05 -2.18 -10.76
C CYS A 67 9.35 -2.98 -10.66
N GLU A 68 10.47 -2.26 -10.53
CA GLU A 68 11.81 -2.85 -10.53
C GLU A 68 12.61 -2.20 -9.39
N TYR A 69 13.18 -3.04 -8.53
CA TYR A 69 14.03 -2.64 -7.41
C TYR A 69 15.37 -3.36 -7.53
N HIS A 70 16.43 -2.59 -7.77
CA HIS A 70 17.79 -3.10 -7.73
C HIS A 70 18.29 -3.06 -6.29
N VAL A 71 18.38 -4.22 -5.66
CA VAL A 71 18.86 -4.36 -4.28
C VAL A 71 20.32 -4.80 -4.28
N PRO A 72 21.17 -4.27 -3.38
CA PRO A 72 22.59 -4.64 -3.32
C PRO A 72 22.83 -6.07 -2.83
N ASP A 73 21.87 -6.66 -2.10
CA ASP A 73 21.98 -7.96 -1.46
C ASP A 73 20.83 -8.91 -1.82
N ASN A 74 21.14 -10.19 -2.02
CA ASN A 74 20.18 -11.27 -2.31
C ASN A 74 19.31 -11.71 -1.10
N VAL A 75 19.45 -11.00 0.03
CA VAL A 75 18.91 -11.36 1.35
C VAL A 75 17.39 -11.11 1.45
N VAL A 76 16.85 -10.27 0.57
CA VAL A 76 15.42 -9.92 0.54
C VAL A 76 14.58 -11.17 0.21
N ARG A 77 13.85 -11.68 1.20
CA ARG A 77 12.90 -12.80 1.02
C ARG A 77 11.59 -12.26 0.47
N LEU A 78 11.30 -12.47 -0.81
CA LEU A 78 10.09 -11.91 -1.41
C LEU A 78 8.82 -12.37 -0.68
N HIS A 79 8.21 -11.45 0.06
CA HIS A 79 6.90 -11.60 0.69
C HIS A 79 6.06 -10.36 0.38
N LYS A 80 4.74 -10.47 0.56
CA LYS A 80 3.78 -9.47 0.07
C LYS A 80 3.96 -8.05 0.65
N ARG A 81 4.65 -7.92 1.80
CA ARG A 81 4.83 -6.66 2.56
C ARG A 81 6.29 -6.22 2.69
N ILE A 82 7.18 -6.65 1.78
CA ILE A 82 8.63 -6.41 1.91
C ILE A 82 9.09 -5.01 1.48
N LEU A 83 8.18 -4.18 0.96
CA LEU A 83 8.54 -2.93 0.28
C LEU A 83 9.42 -2.02 1.14
N TRP A 84 9.06 -1.79 2.41
CA TRP A 84 9.82 -0.89 3.28
C TRP A 84 11.21 -1.45 3.64
N GLU A 85 11.37 -2.78 3.69
CA GLU A 85 12.67 -3.41 3.88
C GLU A 85 13.58 -3.22 2.65
N VAL A 86 13.00 -3.36 1.45
CA VAL A 86 13.70 -3.09 0.17
C VAL A 86 14.13 -1.63 0.12
N VAL A 87 13.22 -0.71 0.42
CA VAL A 87 13.48 0.74 0.41
C VAL A 87 14.57 1.11 1.42
N ASP A 88 14.51 0.58 2.64
CA ASP A 88 15.53 0.83 3.68
C ASP A 88 16.91 0.26 3.28
N SER A 89 16.95 -0.95 2.71
CA SER A 89 18.17 -1.55 2.19
C SER A 89 18.81 -0.71 1.08
N ILE A 90 18.00 -0.29 0.09
CA ILE A 90 18.49 0.57 -1.01
C ILE A 90 18.97 1.90 -0.44
N TYR A 91 18.18 2.58 0.41
CA TYR A 91 18.56 3.86 0.99
C TYR A 91 19.90 3.80 1.75
N LYS A 92 20.15 2.74 2.52
CA LYS A 92 21.40 2.58 3.29
C LYS A 92 22.62 2.29 2.43
N ALA A 93 22.44 1.54 1.35
CA ALA A 93 23.54 1.11 0.49
C ALA A 93 23.85 2.09 -0.65
N SER A 94 22.91 2.95 -1.00
CA SER A 94 23.02 3.83 -2.17
C SER A 94 23.94 5.03 -1.89
N PRO A 95 24.89 5.33 -2.80
CA PRO A 95 25.56 6.61 -2.83
C PRO A 95 24.55 7.78 -2.92
N TYR A 96 24.86 8.90 -2.28
CA TYR A 96 23.95 10.05 -2.17
C TYR A 96 23.54 10.62 -3.54
N ASP A 97 24.48 10.70 -4.48
CA ASP A 97 24.26 11.16 -5.85
C ASP A 97 23.36 10.21 -6.66
N GLN A 98 23.49 8.90 -6.46
CA GLN A 98 22.64 7.91 -7.13
C GLN A 98 21.23 7.82 -6.54
N PHE A 99 21.06 8.14 -5.26
CA PHE A 99 19.78 8.05 -4.57
C PHE A 99 18.67 8.83 -5.28
N PHE A 100 18.93 10.07 -5.69
CA PHE A 100 17.94 10.91 -6.39
C PHE A 100 17.51 10.31 -7.73
N ILE A 101 18.44 9.71 -8.48
CA ILE A 101 18.16 9.06 -9.76
C ILE A 101 17.19 7.89 -9.57
N MET A 102 17.40 7.09 -8.51
CA MET A 102 16.55 5.93 -8.21
C MET A 102 15.17 6.28 -7.68
N THR A 103 14.90 7.54 -7.33
CA THR A 103 13.59 7.93 -6.81
C THR A 103 12.52 8.08 -7.88
N HIS A 104 12.87 8.21 -9.16
CA HIS A 104 11.87 8.48 -10.18
C HIS A 104 10.81 7.37 -10.29
N GLN A 105 9.57 7.70 -9.90
CA GLN A 105 8.41 6.81 -9.87
C GLN A 105 8.61 5.51 -9.06
N THR A 106 9.48 5.54 -8.04
CA THR A 106 9.68 4.40 -7.13
C THR A 106 9.19 4.72 -5.71
N ALA A 107 9.13 3.70 -4.85
CA ALA A 107 8.84 3.91 -3.44
C ALA A 107 9.86 4.80 -2.71
N LEU A 108 11.10 4.93 -3.22
CA LEU A 108 12.12 5.83 -2.65
C LEU A 108 11.71 7.31 -2.75
N ASN A 109 10.85 7.65 -3.72
CA ASN A 109 10.29 8.98 -3.83
C ASN A 109 9.42 9.37 -2.61
N CYS A 110 8.97 8.40 -1.82
CA CYS A 110 8.28 8.65 -0.56
C CYS A 110 9.15 9.34 0.49
N PHE A 111 10.45 9.57 0.24
CA PHE A 111 11.30 10.43 1.06
C PHE A 111 11.30 11.89 0.61
N ASN A 112 10.80 12.23 -0.58
CA ASN A 112 10.72 13.61 -1.02
C ASN A 112 9.80 14.41 -0.06
N PRO A 113 10.28 15.52 0.53
CA PRO A 113 9.52 16.31 1.51
C PRO A 113 8.23 16.89 0.93
N LYS A 114 8.15 17.09 -0.39
CA LYS A 114 6.97 17.65 -1.09
C LYS A 114 5.82 16.65 -1.29
N GLN A 115 6.07 15.35 -1.10
CA GLN A 115 5.03 14.33 -1.25
C GLN A 115 3.92 14.49 -0.21
N LYS A 116 2.67 14.34 -0.63
CA LYS A 116 1.48 14.48 0.23
C LYS A 116 0.63 13.22 0.28
N PHE A 117 0.73 12.36 -0.73
CA PHE A 117 -0.08 11.17 -0.87
C PHE A 117 0.79 9.93 -0.96
N ILE A 118 0.29 8.82 -0.43
CA ILE A 118 0.82 7.48 -0.67
C ILE A 118 -0.33 6.58 -1.09
N GLY A 119 -0.09 5.75 -2.11
CA GLY A 119 -1.04 4.74 -2.56
C GLY A 119 -0.30 3.43 -2.73
N CYS A 120 -0.98 2.31 -2.49
CA CYS A 120 -0.40 0.99 -2.69
C CYS A 120 -1.28 0.13 -3.60
N LYS A 121 -0.65 -0.76 -4.37
CA LYS A 121 -1.33 -1.68 -5.26
C LYS A 121 -0.55 -3.00 -5.33
N MET A 122 -1.27 -4.12 -5.33
CA MET A 122 -0.67 -5.41 -5.67
C MET A 122 -0.24 -5.38 -7.15
N MET A 123 1.06 -5.55 -7.38
CA MET A 123 1.62 -5.62 -8.72
C MET A 123 2.82 -6.55 -8.74
N GLU A 124 3.10 -7.10 -9.92
CA GLU A 124 4.29 -7.90 -10.14
C GLU A 124 5.52 -6.99 -10.17
N CYS A 125 6.47 -7.27 -9.28
CA CYS A 125 7.71 -6.52 -9.15
C CYS A 125 8.92 -7.43 -9.34
N GLN A 126 9.95 -6.89 -9.97
CA GLN A 126 11.29 -7.46 -9.98
C GLN A 126 12.08 -6.86 -8.81
N VAL A 127 12.59 -7.69 -7.90
CA VAL A 127 13.42 -7.28 -6.76
C VAL A 127 14.71 -8.08 -6.80
N GLY A 128 15.80 -7.45 -7.25
CA GLY A 128 17.02 -8.16 -7.64
C GLY A 128 16.71 -9.18 -8.73
N ASP A 129 17.10 -10.44 -8.52
CA ASP A 129 16.82 -11.55 -9.45
C ASP A 129 15.45 -12.21 -9.25
N LYS A 130 14.68 -11.77 -8.25
CA LYS A 130 13.39 -12.40 -7.88
C LYS A 130 12.23 -11.61 -8.48
N LYS A 131 11.24 -12.33 -9.01
CA LYS A 131 9.99 -11.76 -9.51
C LYS A 131 8.81 -12.25 -8.68
N GLY A 132 7.87 -11.37 -8.35
CA GLY A 132 6.62 -11.79 -7.73
C GLY A 132 5.69 -10.64 -7.38
N GLU A 133 4.46 -11.01 -7.00
CA GLU A 133 3.41 -10.07 -6.65
C GLU A 133 3.59 -9.55 -5.22
N ILE A 134 3.79 -8.23 -5.10
CA ILE A 134 3.94 -7.54 -3.80
C ILE A 134 3.03 -6.30 -3.76
N ALA A 135 2.75 -5.81 -2.54
CA ALA A 135 2.12 -4.51 -2.36
C ALA A 135 3.15 -3.41 -2.62
N ASN A 136 3.21 -2.90 -3.85
CA ASN A 136 4.05 -1.76 -4.19
C ASN A 136 3.35 -0.47 -3.79
N CYS A 137 4.08 0.46 -3.17
CA CYS A 137 3.56 1.75 -2.73
C CYS A 137 4.35 2.89 -3.36
N ILE A 138 3.64 3.90 -3.86
CA ILE A 138 4.21 5.06 -4.52
C ILE A 138 3.67 6.31 -3.84
N CYS A 139 4.48 7.37 -3.81
CA CYS A 139 4.09 8.67 -3.30
C CYS A 139 3.92 9.71 -4.40
N GLY A 140 2.95 10.61 -4.21
CA GLY A 140 2.61 11.69 -5.14
C GLY A 140 2.41 13.04 -4.43
N PRO A 141 2.45 14.15 -5.19
CA PRO A 141 2.32 14.21 -6.66
C PRO A 141 3.64 14.22 -7.45
N GLU A 142 4.78 14.44 -6.81
CA GLU A 142 6.05 14.62 -7.53
C GLU A 142 6.52 13.28 -8.08
N LEU A 143 7.09 13.27 -9.28
CA LEU A 143 7.56 12.04 -9.93
C LEU A 143 8.95 11.60 -9.45
N ALA A 144 9.77 12.51 -8.93
CA ALA A 144 11.11 12.22 -8.44
C ALA A 144 11.44 13.11 -7.23
N PHE A 145 12.49 12.72 -6.51
CA PHE A 145 13.11 13.50 -5.45
C PHE A 145 14.33 14.23 -6.01
N GLN A 146 14.39 15.54 -5.77
CA GLN A 146 15.54 16.37 -6.07
C GLN A 146 16.09 17.01 -4.80
N GLU A 147 17.39 17.29 -4.78
CA GLU A 147 18.03 17.97 -3.64
C GLU A 147 17.38 19.34 -3.36
N SER A 148 16.98 20.06 -4.42
CA SER A 148 16.28 21.35 -4.32
C SER A 148 14.92 21.29 -3.62
N ASP A 149 14.34 20.10 -3.45
CA ASP A 149 13.09 19.94 -2.70
C ASP A 149 13.31 20.05 -1.18
N ILE A 150 14.56 19.89 -0.72
CA ILE A 150 14.94 19.91 0.69
C ILE A 150 15.11 21.36 1.16
N VAL A 151 14.38 21.72 2.21
CA VAL A 151 14.62 22.98 2.92
C VAL A 151 15.23 22.67 4.28
N THR A 152 16.49 23.04 4.48
CA THR A 152 17.17 22.83 5.75
C THR A 152 16.62 23.75 6.84
N GLY A 153 16.45 23.21 8.05
CA GLY A 153 16.04 23.95 9.23
C GLY A 153 15.41 23.04 10.28
N LYS A 154 14.88 23.64 11.35
CA LYS A 154 14.16 22.90 12.39
C LYS A 154 12.96 22.17 11.75
N PRO A 155 12.74 20.87 12.01
CA PRO A 155 11.59 20.14 11.49
C PRO A 155 10.28 20.90 11.72
N GLY A 156 9.47 21.00 10.67
CA GLY A 156 8.21 21.72 10.69
C GLY A 156 8.30 23.25 10.59
N SER A 157 9.48 23.86 10.72
CA SER A 157 9.61 25.34 10.75
C SER A 157 9.32 26.04 9.42
N LYS A 158 9.21 25.27 8.33
CA LYS A 158 8.86 25.76 6.99
C LYS A 158 7.54 25.19 6.49
N CYS A 159 6.71 24.68 7.40
CA CYS A 159 5.35 24.31 7.07
C CYS A 159 4.47 25.55 6.89
N PRO A 160 3.55 25.55 5.91
CA PRO A 160 2.61 26.65 5.72
C PRO A 160 1.49 26.69 6.78
N GLY A 161 1.37 25.67 7.62
CA GLY A 161 0.28 25.52 8.58
C GLY A 161 0.68 24.63 9.75
N THR A 162 -0.24 23.76 10.17
CA THR A 162 -0.07 22.91 11.34
C THR A 162 1.12 21.96 11.20
N VAL A 163 1.79 21.73 12.33
CA VAL A 163 2.89 20.77 12.45
C VAL A 163 2.49 19.67 13.42
N GLU A 164 2.65 18.42 13.01
CA GLU A 164 2.49 17.23 13.86
C GLU A 164 3.75 16.37 13.72
N ASP A 165 4.40 16.03 14.84
CA ASP A 165 5.60 15.19 14.87
C ASP A 165 6.73 15.66 13.93
N GLY A 166 6.85 16.98 13.75
CA GLY A 166 7.83 17.60 12.85
C GLY A 166 7.46 17.57 11.37
N LEU A 167 6.25 17.11 11.03
CA LEU A 167 5.71 17.05 9.67
C LEU A 167 4.62 18.10 9.42
N CYS A 168 4.56 18.61 8.20
CA CYS A 168 3.53 19.56 7.77
C CYS A 168 2.19 18.87 7.53
N VAL A 169 1.16 19.35 8.20
CA VAL A 169 -0.22 18.89 8.03
C VAL A 169 -0.99 19.89 7.17
N GLY A 170 -1.68 19.41 6.14
CA GLY A 170 -2.75 20.19 5.50
C GLY A 170 -2.31 21.37 4.62
N GLY A 171 -1.40 21.15 3.67
CA GLY A 171 -1.10 22.11 2.58
C GLY A 171 -1.87 21.86 1.28
N GLY A 172 -3.07 21.28 1.34
CA GLY A 172 -3.96 21.08 0.20
C GLY A 172 -5.28 21.82 0.47
N SER A 173 -5.67 22.71 -0.44
CA SER A 173 -6.81 23.60 -0.29
C SER A 173 -8.06 22.96 0.31
N SER A 174 -8.56 23.65 1.32
CA SER A 174 -9.86 23.55 1.97
C SER A 174 -11.02 23.02 1.12
N GLY A 175 -11.57 21.89 1.55
CA GLY A 175 -12.96 21.47 1.33
C GLY A 175 -13.45 20.89 2.65
N GLY A 176 -13.88 21.75 3.57
CA GLY A 176 -14.30 21.35 4.91
C GLY A 176 -15.57 20.51 4.90
N SER A 177 -15.63 19.55 5.80
CA SER A 177 -16.85 19.22 6.54
C SER A 177 -16.46 18.46 7.80
N SER A 178 -16.57 19.20 8.90
CA SER A 178 -16.66 18.74 10.27
C SER A 178 -17.83 17.76 10.40
N GLY A 179 -17.62 16.65 11.12
CA GLY A 179 -18.68 15.71 11.46
C GLY A 179 -18.25 14.83 12.62
N SER A 180 -18.48 15.29 13.85
CA SER A 180 -18.48 14.46 15.05
C SER A 180 -19.69 13.52 15.03
N GLY A 181 -19.52 12.27 15.44
CA GLY A 181 -20.66 11.37 15.64
C GLY A 181 -20.26 10.01 16.19
N SER A 182 -20.46 9.89 17.50
CA SER A 182 -20.39 8.77 18.43
C SER A 182 -20.76 7.35 17.96
N ASN A 183 -20.14 6.40 18.66
CA ASN A 183 -20.45 4.96 18.75
C ASN A 183 -21.93 4.62 18.97
N GLU A 184 -22.35 3.51 18.35
CA GLU A 184 -23.25 2.44 18.84
C GLU A 184 -23.09 1.30 17.82
N GLY A 185 -22.79 0.04 18.15
CA GLY A 185 -23.49 -0.81 19.10
C GLY A 185 -24.62 -1.56 18.37
N GLY A 186 -24.32 -2.66 17.69
CA GLY A 186 -25.35 -3.40 16.93
C GLY A 186 -24.92 -4.78 16.45
N SER A 187 -25.21 -5.80 17.27
CA SER A 187 -25.26 -7.22 16.90
C SER A 187 -26.15 -7.49 15.68
N SER A 188 -25.76 -8.45 14.83
CA SER A 188 -26.62 -9.60 14.47
C SER A 188 -26.02 -10.51 13.38
N SER A 189 -25.88 -11.78 13.74
CA SER A 189 -26.49 -12.95 13.08
C SER A 189 -26.02 -13.38 11.68
N SER A 190 -25.24 -14.46 11.69
CA SER A 190 -25.55 -15.75 11.07
C SER A 190 -26.27 -15.76 9.71
N ILE A 191 -25.50 -15.93 8.63
CA ILE A 191 -26.01 -16.44 7.35
C ILE A 191 -25.41 -17.83 7.16
N PHE A 192 -25.93 -18.82 7.91
CA PHE A 192 -25.73 -20.21 7.52
C PHE A 192 -26.60 -20.45 6.29
N SER A 193 -25.91 -20.66 5.17
CA SER A 193 -26.49 -20.90 3.86
C SER A 193 -27.46 -22.09 3.92
N ILE A 194 -28.75 -21.81 3.70
CA ILE A 194 -29.87 -22.75 3.59
C ILE A 194 -29.67 -23.76 2.43
N GLY A 195 -28.64 -23.59 1.60
CA GLY A 195 -28.31 -24.47 0.48
C GLY A 195 -27.88 -25.90 0.86
N THR A 196 -27.45 -26.15 2.09
CA THR A 196 -26.91 -27.48 2.48
C THR A 196 -27.99 -28.48 2.92
N LEU A 197 -29.18 -28.02 3.33
CA LEU A 197 -30.27 -28.89 3.77
C LEU A 197 -31.07 -29.49 2.60
N LEU A 198 -31.12 -28.81 1.45
CA LEU A 198 -31.83 -29.28 0.26
C LEU A 198 -31.13 -30.46 -0.44
N LEU A 199 -29.82 -30.62 -0.25
CA LEU A 199 -29.06 -31.75 -0.81
C LEU A 199 -29.28 -33.05 -0.04
N LEU A 200 -29.54 -33.01 1.27
CA LEU A 200 -29.80 -34.21 2.07
C LEU A 200 -31.20 -34.79 1.85
N ALA A 201 -32.20 -33.97 1.50
CA ALA A 201 -33.56 -34.44 1.23
C ALA A 201 -33.66 -35.26 -0.08
N VAL A 202 -32.81 -34.97 -1.08
CA VAL A 202 -32.81 -35.72 -2.35
C VAL A 202 -32.15 -37.09 -2.19
N PHE A 203 -31.15 -37.24 -1.31
CA PHE A 203 -30.55 -38.55 -1.04
C PHE A 203 -31.46 -39.49 -0.24
N TYR A 204 -32.37 -38.95 0.59
CA TYR A 204 -33.29 -39.77 1.39
C TYR A 204 -34.50 -40.29 0.61
N LEU A 205 -34.78 -39.75 -0.58
CA LEU A 205 -35.90 -40.18 -1.45
C LEU A 205 -35.46 -41.16 -2.56
N ILE A 206 -34.18 -41.54 -2.60
CA ILE A 206 -33.61 -42.44 -3.63
C ILE A 206 -33.11 -43.77 -3.02
N VAL A 207 -33.41 -44.03 -1.73
CA VAL A 207 -33.25 -45.36 -1.10
C VAL A 207 -34.61 -45.92 -0.73
#